data_AF-A0A1Q9ET21-F1
#
_entry.id   AF-A0A1Q9ET21-F1
#
_cell.length_a   1.000
_cell.length_b   1.000
_cell.length_c   1.000
_cell.angle_alpha   90.00
_cell.angle_beta   90.00
_cell.angle_gamma   90.00
#
_symmetry.space_group_name_H-M   'P 1'
#
loop_
_entity.id
_entity.type
_entity.pdbx_description
1 polymer ?
#
loop_
_entity_poly.entity_id
_entity_poly.type
_entity_poly.pdbx_seq_one_letter_code
_entity_poly.pdbx_strand_id
1 'polypeptide(L)'
;MSLNKLSEVEAFRAQVLLEEALRKLSFLTSISSSASVHGDELTQFMGDEISRIIQEQRDLERKYEERIAARGQLKGLCNKAKFMETQREIQEVAHKLKESNKSLCRNLKENPNVQGNLIKMQQERWQVTEWLEETKKELGEMSFAILVSKVEQERREQERLSEVKRKEQKNSQAVKDLEDDLQRERSDHEKETKIANQEIKELKEELQKNKTISDIEYKFEEKKLSAREKALLRIHDQMLQKLEKEEERLKQAQDMETQVHERAHAFLDQRIKHLYDENIAWTKDHEKEVDNRTVELDMLKERRAAAHQELAELEERRGLEADSYKEKENEMRNAVLVEKQRREQYQRMAEAVLFLQEEGRNYMARLDARRAAMKGKKGKKGKKK
;
A
#
# COMPACT_ATOMS: atom_id res chain seq x y z
N MET A 1 54.75 69.39 -77.01
CA MET A 1 54.18 70.49 -77.82
C MET A 1 53.06 71.12 -77.00
N SER A 2 53.07 72.45 -76.87
CA SER A 2 52.20 73.19 -75.98
C SER A 2 50.74 73.18 -76.48
N LEU A 3 49.97 72.18 -76.06
CA LEU A 3 48.54 72.05 -76.39
C LEU A 3 47.69 73.25 -75.93
N ASN A 4 48.22 74.05 -75.00
CA ASN A 4 47.52 75.19 -74.40
C ASN A 4 48.16 76.54 -74.76
N LYS A 5 48.75 76.66 -75.96
CA LYS A 5 49.26 77.94 -76.49
C LYS A 5 48.54 78.32 -77.77
N LEU A 6 48.31 79.62 -77.92
CA LEU A 6 47.67 80.22 -79.09
C LEU A 6 48.70 81.06 -79.87
N SER A 7 48.41 81.36 -81.13
CA SER A 7 49.12 82.43 -81.83
C SER A 7 48.75 83.80 -81.24
N GLU A 8 49.60 84.81 -81.43
CA GLU A 8 49.33 86.18 -80.98
C GLU A 8 47.98 86.71 -81.50
N VAL A 9 47.64 86.41 -82.76
CA VAL A 9 46.38 86.84 -83.37
C VAL A 9 45.18 86.13 -82.75
N GLU A 10 45.29 84.84 -82.45
CA GLU A 10 44.23 84.07 -81.78
C GLU A 10 44.04 84.51 -80.33
N ALA A 11 45.14 84.71 -79.60
CA ALA A 11 45.12 85.19 -78.23
C ALA A 11 44.47 86.59 -78.13
N PHE A 12 44.84 87.50 -79.03
CA PHE A 12 44.25 88.84 -79.10
C PHE A 12 42.74 88.79 -79.42
N ARG A 13 42.33 87.97 -80.41
CA ARG A 13 40.91 87.79 -80.74
C ARG A 13 40.12 87.24 -79.56
N ALA A 14 40.65 86.23 -78.87
CA ALA A 14 40.02 85.67 -77.68
C ALA A 14 39.92 86.71 -76.55
N GLN A 15 40.95 87.53 -76.35
CA GLN A 15 40.95 88.58 -75.34
C GLN A 15 39.85 89.63 -75.58
N VAL A 16 39.63 90.05 -76.83
CA VAL A 16 38.55 90.98 -77.21
C VAL A 16 37.18 90.36 -76.94
N LEU A 17 37.00 89.08 -77.28
CA LEU A 17 35.74 88.37 -77.01
C LEU A 17 35.46 88.21 -75.51
N LEU A 18 36.49 87.91 -74.71
CA LEU A 18 36.37 87.84 -73.24
C LEU A 18 36.04 89.19 -72.64
N GLU A 19 36.63 90.27 -73.14
CA GLU A 19 36.32 91.62 -72.68
C GLU A 19 34.86 92.02 -72.95
N GLU A 20 34.34 91.66 -74.12
CA GLU A 20 32.92 91.86 -74.44
C GLU A 20 32.00 90.98 -73.57
N ALA A 21 32.39 89.73 -73.32
CA ALA A 21 31.66 88.83 -72.42
C ALA A 21 31.60 89.36 -70.98
N LEU A 22 32.73 89.88 -70.46
CA LEU A 22 32.82 90.50 -69.13
C LEU A 22 31.94 91.75 -69.03
N ARG A 23 31.89 92.59 -70.07
CA ARG A 23 30.97 93.75 -70.12
C ARG A 23 29.50 93.30 -70.03
N LYS A 24 29.13 92.26 -70.77
CA LYS A 24 27.77 91.69 -70.73
C LYS A 24 27.44 91.07 -69.37
N LEU A 25 28.37 90.36 -68.74
CA LEU A 25 28.19 89.80 -67.40
C LEU A 25 28.05 90.88 -66.33
N SER A 26 28.83 91.96 -66.43
CA SER A 26 28.71 93.14 -65.57
C SER A 26 27.33 93.79 -65.69
N PHE A 27 26.83 93.94 -66.93
CA PHE A 27 25.46 94.42 -67.18
C PHE A 27 24.38 93.48 -66.61
N LEU A 28 24.53 92.17 -66.75
CA LEU A 28 23.60 91.22 -66.12
C LEU A 28 23.63 91.29 -64.60
N THR A 29 24.80 91.54 -64.01
CA THR A 29 24.94 91.72 -62.56
C THR A 29 24.18 92.94 -62.09
N SER A 30 24.28 94.08 -62.80
CA SER A 30 23.57 95.31 -62.44
C SER A 30 22.04 95.17 -62.55
N ILE A 31 21.54 94.43 -63.54
CA ILE A 31 20.11 94.07 -63.63
C ILE A 31 19.72 93.16 -62.46
N SER A 32 20.51 92.13 -62.17
CA SER A 32 20.15 91.12 -61.17
C SER A 32 20.08 91.67 -59.74
N SER A 33 20.81 92.75 -59.43
CA SER A 33 20.64 93.50 -58.17
C SER A 33 19.24 94.09 -58.00
N SER A 34 18.56 94.47 -59.09
CA SER A 34 17.15 94.93 -59.04
C SER A 34 16.15 93.77 -58.86
N ALA A 35 16.50 92.57 -59.33
CA ALA A 35 15.68 91.37 -59.16
C ALA A 35 15.74 90.79 -57.74
N SER A 36 16.80 91.06 -56.96
CA SER A 36 16.89 90.65 -55.55
C SER A 36 15.79 91.29 -54.70
N VAL A 37 15.41 92.53 -55.00
CA VAL A 37 14.30 93.24 -54.32
C VAL A 37 12.96 92.52 -54.56
N HIS A 38 12.75 92.00 -55.76
CA HIS A 38 11.54 91.25 -56.12
C HIS A 38 11.54 89.82 -55.52
N GLY A 39 12.70 89.26 -55.19
CA GLY A 39 12.81 87.95 -54.54
C GLY A 39 12.31 87.96 -53.09
N ASP A 40 12.55 89.05 -52.37
CA ASP A 40 12.06 89.24 -51.01
C ASP A 40 10.52 89.44 -51.01
N GLU A 41 9.98 90.21 -51.96
CA GLU A 41 8.53 90.38 -52.15
C GLU A 41 7.82 89.05 -52.48
N LEU A 42 8.41 88.22 -53.34
CA LEU A 42 7.83 86.91 -53.68
C LEU A 42 7.87 85.95 -52.49
N THR A 43 8.97 85.94 -51.73
CA THR A 43 9.10 85.11 -50.52
C THR A 43 8.10 85.53 -49.46
N GLN A 44 7.90 86.84 -49.28
CA GLN A 44 6.91 87.40 -48.37
C GLN A 44 5.49 87.03 -48.81
N PHE A 45 5.16 87.20 -50.10
CA PHE A 45 3.85 86.83 -50.64
C PHE A 45 3.52 85.34 -50.42
N MET A 46 4.50 84.46 -50.63
CA MET A 46 4.33 83.03 -50.34
C MET A 46 4.15 82.75 -48.83
N GLY A 47 4.88 83.46 -47.97
CA GLY A 47 4.73 83.39 -46.52
C GLY A 47 3.34 83.84 -46.04
N ASP A 48 2.80 84.89 -46.63
CA ASP A 48 1.47 85.40 -46.34
C ASP A 48 0.38 84.41 -46.78
N GLU A 49 0.53 83.79 -47.96
CA GLU A 49 -0.41 82.77 -48.44
C GLU A 49 -0.37 81.49 -47.59
N ILE A 50 0.82 81.03 -47.17
CA ILE A 50 0.95 79.90 -46.23
C ILE A 50 0.27 80.25 -44.89
N SER A 51 0.51 81.47 -44.38
CA SER A 51 -0.10 81.94 -43.14
C SER A 51 -1.62 81.98 -43.23
N ARG A 52 -2.16 82.41 -44.38
CA ARG A 52 -3.59 82.38 -44.67
C ARG A 52 -4.16 80.96 -44.66
N ILE A 53 -3.52 80.01 -45.35
CA ILE A 53 -3.95 78.61 -45.39
C ILE A 53 -3.92 77.98 -43.98
N ILE A 54 -2.90 78.29 -43.17
CA ILE A 54 -2.82 77.83 -41.77
C ILE A 54 -3.99 78.38 -40.95
N GLN A 55 -4.35 79.65 -41.15
CA GLN A 55 -5.48 80.24 -40.44
C GLN A 55 -6.81 79.59 -40.86
N GLU A 56 -7.02 79.36 -42.16
CA GLU A 56 -8.19 78.65 -42.68
C GLU A 56 -8.28 77.21 -42.15
N GLN A 57 -7.13 76.52 -42.03
CA GLN A 57 -7.04 75.19 -41.43
C GLN A 57 -7.46 75.20 -39.95
N ARG A 58 -6.95 76.13 -39.13
CA ARG A 58 -7.34 76.28 -37.72
C ARG A 58 -8.83 76.57 -37.57
N ASP A 59 -9.40 77.39 -38.45
CA ASP A 59 -10.82 77.68 -38.44
C ASP A 59 -11.68 76.45 -38.80
N LEU A 60 -11.20 75.59 -39.69
CA LEU A 60 -11.83 74.30 -40.01
C LEU A 60 -11.71 73.30 -38.85
N GLU A 61 -10.57 73.25 -38.16
CA GLU A 61 -10.36 72.40 -36.96
C GLU A 61 -11.34 72.79 -35.85
N ARG A 62 -11.45 74.09 -35.55
CA ARG A 62 -12.42 74.59 -34.56
C ARG A 62 -13.86 74.24 -34.94
N LYS A 63 -14.24 74.43 -36.21
CA LYS A 63 -15.59 74.05 -36.70
C LYS A 63 -15.83 72.54 -36.58
N TYR A 64 -14.80 71.72 -36.84
CA TYR A 64 -14.90 70.27 -36.70
C TYR A 64 -15.14 69.85 -35.24
N GLU A 65 -14.37 70.42 -34.31
CA GLU A 65 -14.52 70.18 -32.87
C GLU A 65 -15.90 70.58 -32.35
N GLU A 66 -16.37 71.78 -32.72
CA GLU A 66 -17.72 72.26 -32.38
C GLU A 66 -18.81 71.30 -32.86
N ARG A 67 -18.70 70.80 -34.10
CA ARG A 67 -19.67 69.86 -34.67
C ARG A 67 -19.60 68.47 -34.03
N ILE A 68 -18.41 68.00 -33.68
CA ILE A 68 -18.23 66.74 -32.93
C ILE A 68 -18.85 66.84 -31.54
N ALA A 69 -18.63 67.97 -30.84
CA ALA A 69 -19.24 68.25 -29.55
C ALA A 69 -20.78 68.31 -29.64
N ALA A 70 -21.32 69.01 -30.65
CA ALA A 70 -22.76 69.06 -30.92
C ALA A 70 -23.35 67.66 -31.20
N ARG A 71 -22.65 66.81 -31.98
CA ARG A 71 -23.06 65.42 -32.19
C ARG A 71 -23.07 64.62 -30.88
N GLY A 72 -22.09 64.84 -30.01
CA GLY A 72 -22.03 64.22 -28.68
C GLY A 72 -23.25 64.55 -27.82
N GLN A 73 -23.70 65.81 -27.85
CA GLN A 73 -24.91 66.26 -27.15
C GLN A 73 -26.20 65.71 -27.75
N LEU A 74 -26.23 65.49 -29.07
CA LEU A 74 -27.39 64.94 -29.79
C LEU A 74 -27.50 63.41 -29.69
N LYS A 75 -26.47 62.72 -29.18
CA LYS A 75 -26.45 61.26 -29.02
C LYS A 75 -27.35 60.86 -27.84
N GLY A 76 -28.46 60.16 -28.15
CA GLY A 76 -29.44 59.72 -27.15
C GLY A 76 -30.67 60.63 -27.03
N LEU A 77 -30.72 61.76 -27.74
CA LEU A 77 -31.91 62.59 -27.87
C LEU A 77 -32.78 62.14 -29.06
N CYS A 78 -34.10 62.23 -28.94
CA CYS A 78 -35.07 61.80 -29.98
C CYS A 78 -35.04 62.62 -31.29
N ASN A 79 -34.11 63.56 -31.45
CA ASN A 79 -34.03 64.44 -32.62
C ASN A 79 -33.13 63.86 -33.74
N LYS A 80 -33.63 62.80 -34.38
CA LYS A 80 -32.93 62.07 -35.46
C LYS A 80 -32.56 62.97 -36.64
N ALA A 81 -33.38 63.97 -36.96
CA ALA A 81 -33.12 64.87 -38.08
C ALA A 81 -31.87 65.76 -37.86
N LYS A 82 -31.79 66.44 -36.71
CA LYS A 82 -30.61 67.26 -36.36
C LYS A 82 -29.34 66.45 -36.22
N PHE A 83 -29.45 65.21 -35.72
CA PHE A 83 -28.30 64.30 -35.64
C PHE A 83 -27.74 63.96 -37.03
N MET A 84 -28.61 63.63 -37.99
CA MET A 84 -28.20 63.32 -39.37
C MET A 84 -27.62 64.54 -40.09
N GLU A 85 -28.18 65.73 -39.87
CA GLU A 85 -27.65 66.99 -40.40
C GLU A 85 -26.25 67.29 -39.84
N THR A 86 -26.08 67.19 -38.52
CA THR A 86 -24.77 67.37 -37.87
C THR A 86 -23.75 66.34 -38.37
N GLN A 87 -24.17 65.09 -38.59
CA GLN A 87 -23.32 64.05 -39.16
C GLN A 87 -22.85 64.39 -40.59
N ARG A 88 -23.72 64.99 -41.42
CA ARG A 88 -23.38 65.45 -42.77
C ARG A 88 -22.39 66.62 -42.72
N GLU A 89 -22.64 67.60 -41.87
CA GLU A 89 -21.74 68.75 -41.70
C GLU A 89 -20.35 68.33 -41.20
N ILE A 90 -20.27 67.34 -40.29
CA ILE A 90 -18.99 66.75 -39.86
C ILE A 90 -18.23 66.15 -41.06
N GLN A 91 -18.93 65.43 -41.95
CA GLN A 91 -18.31 64.85 -43.14
C GLN A 91 -17.82 65.94 -44.12
N GLU A 92 -18.61 66.99 -44.33
CA GLU A 92 -18.21 68.13 -45.18
C GLU A 92 -17.00 68.88 -44.62
N VAL A 93 -16.99 69.17 -43.32
CA VAL A 93 -15.86 69.84 -42.66
C VAL A 93 -14.63 68.94 -42.68
N ALA A 94 -14.76 67.63 -42.44
CA ALA A 94 -13.66 66.68 -42.56
C ALA A 94 -13.07 66.63 -43.97
N HIS A 95 -13.91 66.72 -45.00
CA HIS A 95 -13.47 66.76 -46.39
C HIS A 95 -12.66 68.04 -46.68
N LYS A 96 -13.21 69.21 -46.30
CA LYS A 96 -12.52 70.51 -46.44
C LYS A 96 -11.21 70.55 -45.67
N LEU A 97 -11.17 69.98 -44.46
CA LEU A 97 -9.96 69.85 -43.65
C LEU A 97 -8.89 69.04 -44.39
N LYS A 98 -9.28 67.95 -45.05
CA LYS A 98 -8.38 67.11 -45.84
C LYS A 98 -7.86 67.83 -47.08
N GLU A 99 -8.69 68.61 -47.76
CA GLU A 99 -8.29 69.41 -48.92
C GLU A 99 -7.36 70.57 -48.55
N SER A 100 -7.70 71.31 -47.49
CA SER A 100 -6.87 72.38 -46.94
C SER A 100 -5.50 71.85 -46.49
N ASN A 101 -5.47 70.70 -45.81
CA ASN A 101 -4.22 70.05 -45.41
C ASN A 101 -3.37 69.63 -46.62
N LYS A 102 -3.97 69.10 -47.69
CA LYS A 102 -3.26 68.82 -48.95
C LYS A 102 -2.69 70.09 -49.58
N SER A 103 -3.48 71.17 -49.60
CA SER A 103 -3.04 72.47 -50.13
C SER A 103 -1.87 73.03 -49.32
N LEU A 104 -1.93 72.97 -47.99
CA LEU A 104 -0.84 73.37 -47.10
C LEU A 104 0.42 72.55 -47.34
N CYS A 105 0.31 71.22 -47.39
CA CYS A 105 1.45 70.33 -47.65
C CYS A 105 2.10 70.60 -49.01
N ARG A 106 1.28 70.88 -50.02
CA ARG A 106 1.77 71.24 -51.35
C ARG A 106 2.54 72.57 -51.32
N ASN A 107 1.96 73.62 -50.74
CA ASN A 107 2.60 74.93 -50.65
C ASN A 107 3.90 74.89 -49.82
N LEU A 108 3.93 74.10 -48.73
CA LEU A 108 5.15 73.90 -47.93
C LEU A 108 6.22 73.11 -48.69
N LYS A 109 5.82 72.14 -49.52
CA LYS A 109 6.74 71.32 -50.34
C LYS A 109 7.25 72.06 -51.56
N GLU A 110 6.41 72.90 -52.15
CA GLU A 110 6.72 73.69 -53.34
C GLU A 110 7.48 74.98 -53.01
N ASN A 111 7.69 75.32 -51.72
CA ASN A 111 8.42 76.52 -51.29
C ASN A 111 9.83 76.56 -51.93
N PRO A 112 10.01 77.30 -53.03
CA PRO A 112 11.28 77.35 -53.72
C PRO A 112 12.20 78.18 -52.84
N ASN A 113 13.42 77.73 -52.61
CA ASN A 113 14.44 78.57 -51.98
C ASN A 113 14.87 79.67 -52.98
N VAL A 114 13.97 80.61 -53.28
CA VAL A 114 14.17 81.67 -54.27
C VAL A 114 15.39 82.50 -53.90
N GLN A 115 15.50 82.86 -52.62
CA GLN A 115 16.64 83.61 -52.09
C GLN A 115 17.95 82.83 -52.23
N GLY A 116 17.98 81.55 -51.85
CA GLY A 116 19.16 80.70 -52.01
C GLY A 116 19.56 80.49 -53.46
N ASN A 117 18.58 80.34 -54.36
CA ASN A 117 18.84 80.23 -55.80
C ASN A 117 19.41 81.53 -56.38
N LEU A 118 18.92 82.70 -55.94
CA LEU A 118 19.45 84.00 -56.33
C LEU A 118 20.89 84.19 -55.83
N ILE A 119 21.16 83.85 -54.56
CA ILE A 119 22.52 83.89 -53.99
C ILE A 119 23.45 82.98 -54.77
N LYS A 120 23.03 81.74 -55.04
CA LYS A 120 23.82 80.78 -55.82
C LYS A 120 24.11 81.28 -57.24
N MET A 121 23.09 81.81 -57.92
CA MET A 121 23.27 82.39 -59.26
C MET A 121 24.28 83.54 -59.26
N GLN A 122 24.29 84.39 -58.23
CA GLN A 122 25.27 85.47 -58.10
C GLN A 122 26.68 84.95 -57.83
N GLN A 123 26.82 83.92 -56.99
CA GLN A 123 28.10 83.26 -56.73
C GLN A 123 28.67 82.63 -58.00
N GLU A 124 27.87 81.87 -58.75
CA GLU A 124 28.26 81.25 -60.01
C GLU A 124 28.66 82.33 -61.05
N ARG A 125 27.90 83.43 -61.13
CA ARG A 125 28.23 84.55 -62.01
C ARG A 125 29.57 85.20 -61.63
N TRP A 126 29.81 85.41 -60.34
CA TRP A 126 31.07 85.96 -59.84
C TRP A 126 32.24 85.04 -60.18
N GLN A 127 32.10 83.74 -59.93
CA GLN A 127 33.11 82.72 -60.23
C GLN A 127 33.46 82.68 -61.73
N VAL A 128 32.45 82.70 -62.61
CA VAL A 128 32.67 82.77 -64.07
C VAL A 128 33.38 84.06 -64.46
N THR A 129 33.01 85.19 -63.86
CA THR A 129 33.66 86.49 -64.12
C THR A 129 35.14 86.43 -63.77
N GLU A 130 35.48 85.94 -62.58
CA GLU A 130 36.87 85.73 -62.13
C GLU A 130 37.65 84.82 -63.10
N TRP A 131 37.05 83.72 -63.55
CA TRP A 131 37.71 82.81 -64.49
C TRP A 131 37.99 83.45 -65.84
N LEU A 132 37.04 84.24 -66.36
CA LEU A 132 37.23 84.95 -67.63
C LEU A 132 38.26 86.07 -67.49
N GLU A 133 38.33 86.77 -66.34
CA GLU A 133 39.36 87.78 -66.06
C GLU A 133 40.76 87.17 -65.98
N GLU A 134 40.93 86.06 -65.26
CA GLU A 134 42.19 85.34 -65.18
C GLU A 134 42.63 84.80 -66.55
N THR A 135 41.69 84.22 -67.31
CA THR A 135 41.97 83.73 -68.67
C THR A 135 42.36 84.89 -69.58
N LYS A 136 41.66 86.03 -69.51
CA LYS A 136 42.00 87.24 -70.27
C LYS A 136 43.42 87.71 -69.97
N LYS A 137 43.86 87.61 -68.71
CA LYS A 137 45.22 87.96 -68.29
C LYS A 137 46.25 86.95 -68.83
N GLU A 138 45.98 85.65 -68.72
CA GLU A 138 46.86 84.57 -69.22
C GLU A 138 47.04 84.60 -70.75
N LEU A 139 46.01 85.02 -71.48
CA LEU A 139 46.09 85.19 -72.94
C LEU A 139 47.10 86.26 -73.36
N GLY A 140 47.46 87.20 -72.47
CA GLY A 140 48.59 88.11 -72.70
C GLY A 140 49.94 87.40 -72.83
N GLU A 141 50.06 86.20 -72.26
CA GLU A 141 51.21 85.29 -72.39
C GLU A 141 50.97 84.19 -73.45
N MET A 142 49.92 84.35 -74.27
CA MET A 142 49.49 83.40 -75.30
C MET A 142 49.11 82.01 -74.74
N SER A 143 48.66 81.93 -73.48
CA SER A 143 48.24 80.66 -72.87
C SER A 143 46.82 80.75 -72.29
N PHE A 144 46.22 79.58 -72.07
CA PHE A 144 44.89 79.40 -71.47
C PHE A 144 44.85 78.16 -70.55
N ALA A 145 46.02 77.74 -70.05
CA ALA A 145 46.16 76.54 -69.25
C ALA A 145 45.40 76.62 -67.92
N ILE A 146 45.23 77.82 -67.35
CA ILE A 146 44.43 78.02 -66.13
C ILE A 146 42.97 77.65 -66.38
N LEU A 147 42.40 78.09 -67.51
CA LEU A 147 41.02 77.75 -67.86
C LEU A 147 40.83 76.24 -68.02
N VAL A 148 41.77 75.57 -68.70
CA VAL A 148 41.75 74.10 -68.85
C VAL A 148 41.78 73.42 -67.49
N SER A 149 42.68 73.85 -66.60
CA SER A 149 42.78 73.28 -65.24
C SER A 149 41.48 73.47 -64.44
N LYS A 150 40.86 74.66 -64.51
CA LYS A 150 39.60 74.96 -63.80
C LYS A 150 38.44 74.13 -64.34
N VAL A 151 38.31 74.00 -65.66
CA VAL A 151 37.28 73.16 -66.30
C VAL A 151 37.45 71.68 -65.95
N GLU A 152 38.69 71.18 -65.95
CA GLU A 152 38.97 69.81 -65.51
C GLU A 152 38.64 69.59 -64.03
N GLN A 153 38.94 70.57 -63.17
CA GLN A 153 38.59 70.51 -61.75
C GLN A 153 37.07 70.46 -61.54
N GLU A 154 36.31 71.34 -62.19
CA GLU A 154 34.84 71.32 -62.12
C GLU A 154 34.25 70.01 -62.63
N ARG A 155 34.79 69.49 -63.73
CA ARG A 155 34.33 68.21 -64.26
C ARG A 155 34.52 67.09 -63.24
N ARG A 156 35.68 67.04 -62.57
CA ARG A 156 35.94 66.06 -61.49
C ARG A 156 35.00 66.26 -60.31
N GLU A 157 34.74 67.50 -59.91
CA GLU A 157 33.82 67.79 -58.81
C GLU A 157 32.37 67.42 -59.16
N GLN A 158 31.94 67.64 -60.40
CA GLN A 158 30.64 67.24 -60.90
C GLN A 158 30.50 65.71 -60.93
N GLU A 159 31.52 64.98 -61.39
CA GLU A 159 31.59 63.52 -61.35
C GLU A 159 31.51 63.02 -59.90
N ARG A 160 32.28 63.62 -58.97
CA ARG A 160 32.24 63.32 -57.53
C ARG A 160 30.86 63.55 -56.93
N LEU A 161 30.23 64.68 -57.22
CA LEU A 161 28.88 65.01 -56.75
C LEU A 161 27.84 64.00 -57.27
N SER A 162 27.95 63.57 -58.53
CA SER A 162 27.07 62.55 -59.11
C SER A 162 27.21 61.20 -58.40
N GLU A 163 28.44 60.83 -58.04
CA GLU A 163 28.70 59.59 -57.31
C GLU A 163 28.14 59.67 -55.88
N VAL A 164 28.32 60.81 -55.21
CA VAL A 164 27.76 61.06 -53.87
C VAL A 164 26.23 60.96 -53.91
N LYS A 165 25.56 61.61 -54.87
CA LYS A 165 24.09 61.51 -55.02
C LYS A 165 23.63 60.06 -55.23
N ARG A 166 24.34 59.30 -56.07
CA ARG A 166 24.02 57.88 -56.30
C ARG A 166 24.22 57.04 -55.04
N LYS A 167 25.28 57.29 -54.26
CA LYS A 167 25.53 56.61 -52.98
C LYS A 167 24.46 56.97 -51.94
N GLU A 168 24.10 58.24 -51.86
CA GLU A 168 23.07 58.74 -50.96
C GLU A 168 21.71 58.10 -51.28
N GLN A 169 21.29 58.06 -52.54
CA GLN A 169 20.06 57.35 -52.95
C GLN A 169 20.07 55.86 -52.56
N LYS A 170 21.19 55.17 -52.79
CA LYS A 170 21.33 53.76 -52.40
C LYS A 170 21.28 53.56 -50.89
N ASN A 171 21.95 54.44 -50.13
CA ASN A 171 21.95 54.38 -48.67
C ASN A 171 20.56 54.69 -48.13
N SER A 172 19.87 55.69 -48.65
CA SER A 172 18.50 56.03 -48.27
C SER A 172 17.52 54.88 -48.55
N GLN A 173 17.69 54.17 -49.68
CA GLN A 173 16.90 52.97 -49.95
C GLN A 173 17.24 51.84 -48.97
N ALA A 174 18.52 51.59 -48.70
CA ALA A 174 18.95 50.56 -47.76
C ALA A 174 18.47 50.84 -46.33
N VAL A 175 18.47 52.10 -45.89
CA VAL A 175 17.91 52.50 -44.59
C VAL A 175 16.43 52.18 -44.54
N LYS A 176 15.67 52.52 -45.60
CA LYS A 176 14.24 52.21 -45.67
C LYS A 176 13.97 50.71 -45.63
N ASP A 177 14.73 49.92 -46.38
CA ASP A 177 14.58 48.46 -46.39
C ASP A 177 14.89 47.87 -45.00
N LEU A 178 15.92 48.37 -44.32
CA LEU A 178 16.28 47.96 -42.95
C LEU A 178 15.23 48.39 -41.91
N GLU A 179 14.60 49.55 -42.07
CA GLU A 179 13.50 49.99 -41.21
C GLU A 179 12.27 49.09 -41.37
N ASP A 180 11.94 48.72 -42.62
CA ASP A 180 10.84 47.78 -42.93
C ASP A 180 11.13 46.38 -42.35
N ASP A 181 12.37 45.88 -42.48
CA ASP A 181 12.81 44.62 -41.88
C ASP A 181 12.75 44.64 -40.36
N LEU A 182 13.25 45.71 -39.74
CA LEU A 182 13.22 45.88 -38.28
C LEU A 182 11.78 45.91 -37.75
N GLN A 183 10.87 46.56 -38.48
CA GLN A 183 9.46 46.59 -38.11
C GLN A 183 8.81 45.22 -38.22
N ARG A 184 9.11 44.45 -39.28
CA ARG A 184 8.65 43.06 -39.44
C ARG A 184 9.12 42.18 -38.30
N GLU A 185 10.42 42.21 -38.00
CA GLU A 185 11.03 41.40 -36.94
C GLU A 185 10.41 41.71 -35.58
N ARG A 186 10.19 43.00 -35.26
CA ARG A 186 9.51 43.41 -34.02
C ARG A 186 8.08 42.87 -33.93
N SER A 187 7.33 42.95 -35.02
CA SER A 187 5.95 42.43 -35.09
C SER A 187 5.93 40.92 -34.88
N ASP A 188 6.83 40.19 -35.52
CA ASP A 188 6.86 38.73 -35.44
C ASP A 188 7.36 38.27 -34.06
N HIS A 189 8.37 38.92 -33.49
CA HIS A 189 8.78 38.68 -32.11
C HIS A 189 7.66 38.96 -31.09
N GLU A 190 6.85 40.00 -31.30
CA GLU A 190 5.69 40.28 -30.43
C GLU A 190 4.64 39.17 -30.53
N LYS A 191 4.37 38.64 -31.73
CA LYS A 191 3.45 37.51 -31.93
C LYS A 191 3.98 36.24 -31.26
N GLU A 192 5.24 35.90 -31.48
CA GLU A 192 5.88 34.74 -30.84
C GLU A 192 5.85 34.86 -29.32
N THR A 193 6.16 36.03 -28.78
CA THR A 193 6.09 36.31 -27.34
C THR A 193 4.67 36.13 -26.80
N LYS A 194 3.64 36.55 -27.55
CA LYS A 194 2.24 36.33 -27.16
C LYS A 194 1.88 34.85 -27.16
N ILE A 195 2.28 34.09 -28.18
CA ILE A 195 2.03 32.65 -28.28
C ILE A 195 2.72 31.92 -27.13
N ALA A 196 4.02 32.17 -26.91
CA ALA A 196 4.78 31.55 -25.82
C ALA A 196 4.19 31.88 -24.43
N ASN A 197 3.74 33.11 -24.20
CA ASN A 197 3.09 33.48 -22.95
C ASN A 197 1.74 32.78 -22.75
N GLN A 198 0.99 32.56 -23.83
CA GLN A 198 -0.26 31.81 -23.79
C GLN A 198 -0.01 30.32 -23.48
N GLU A 199 0.98 29.71 -24.11
CA GLU A 199 1.41 28.33 -23.81
C GLU A 199 1.87 28.19 -22.35
N ILE A 200 2.68 29.14 -21.85
CA ILE A 200 3.10 29.17 -20.43
C ILE A 200 1.89 29.22 -19.50
N LYS A 201 0.86 30.00 -19.85
CA LYS A 201 -0.37 30.10 -19.07
C LYS A 201 -1.13 28.78 -19.04
N GLU A 202 -1.30 28.15 -20.20
CA GLU A 202 -1.98 26.85 -20.33
C GLU A 202 -1.26 25.75 -19.55
N LEU A 203 0.07 25.66 -19.69
CA LEU A 203 0.89 24.71 -18.94
C LEU A 203 0.84 24.95 -17.43
N LYS A 204 0.77 26.21 -16.98
CA LYS A 204 0.58 26.53 -15.55
C LYS A 204 -0.79 26.07 -15.04
N GLU A 205 -1.84 26.27 -15.82
CA GLU A 205 -3.19 25.81 -15.47
C GLU A 205 -3.25 24.28 -15.41
N GLU A 206 -2.65 23.59 -16.37
CA GLU A 206 -2.56 22.13 -16.40
C GLU A 206 -1.74 21.59 -15.21
N LEU A 207 -0.60 22.21 -14.91
CA LEU A 207 0.21 21.85 -13.75
C LEU A 207 -0.58 22.01 -12.44
N GLN A 208 -1.35 23.09 -12.29
CA GLN A 208 -2.15 23.32 -11.10
C GLN A 208 -3.29 22.31 -10.97
N LYS A 209 -3.94 21.95 -12.09
CA LYS A 209 -4.94 20.86 -12.12
C LYS A 209 -4.33 19.54 -11.71
N ASN A 210 -3.20 19.16 -12.29
CA ASN A 210 -2.51 17.90 -11.99
C ASN A 210 -2.07 17.83 -10.52
N LYS A 211 -1.53 18.92 -9.96
CA LYS A 211 -1.22 19.01 -8.52
C LYS A 211 -2.46 18.79 -7.65
N THR A 212 -3.56 19.45 -8.00
CA THR A 212 -4.82 19.33 -7.24
C THR A 212 -5.37 17.90 -7.30
N ILE A 213 -5.36 17.28 -8.48
CA ILE A 213 -5.79 15.88 -8.65
C ILE A 213 -4.89 14.95 -7.84
N SER A 214 -3.57 15.10 -7.96
CA SER A 214 -2.61 14.25 -7.24
C SER A 214 -2.72 14.40 -5.72
N ASP A 215 -2.94 15.61 -5.20
CA ASP A 215 -3.16 15.85 -3.77
C ASP A 215 -4.47 15.19 -3.28
N ILE A 216 -5.52 15.21 -4.10
CA ILE A 216 -6.80 14.56 -3.78
C ILE A 216 -6.62 13.03 -3.78
N GLU A 217 -5.98 12.48 -4.81
CA GLU A 217 -5.70 11.04 -4.94
C GLU A 217 -4.85 10.54 -3.78
N TYR A 218 -3.78 11.28 -3.44
CA TYR A 218 -2.92 10.96 -2.30
C TYR A 218 -3.73 10.90 -1.00
N LYS A 219 -4.50 11.95 -0.69
CA LYS A 219 -5.33 12.00 0.53
C LYS A 219 -6.40 10.90 0.56
N PHE A 220 -6.96 10.57 -0.60
CA PHE A 220 -7.95 9.50 -0.70
C PHE A 220 -7.31 8.14 -0.43
N GLU A 221 -6.18 7.85 -1.07
CA GLU A 221 -5.49 6.57 -0.90
C GLU A 221 -4.91 6.44 0.51
N GLU A 222 -4.38 7.52 1.09
CA GLU A 222 -3.96 7.57 2.50
C GLU A 222 -5.11 7.23 3.46
N LYS A 223 -6.28 7.87 3.30
CA LYS A 223 -7.47 7.57 4.12
C LYS A 223 -7.93 6.12 3.95
N LYS A 224 -7.90 5.60 2.72
CA LYS A 224 -8.28 4.22 2.40
C LYS A 224 -7.32 3.22 3.04
N LEU A 225 -6.01 3.46 2.97
CA LEU A 225 -4.99 2.64 3.62
C LEU A 225 -5.13 2.69 5.14
N SER A 226 -5.28 3.88 5.74
CA SER A 226 -5.49 4.02 7.19
C SER A 226 -6.77 3.32 7.67
N ALA A 227 -7.86 3.37 6.89
CA ALA A 227 -9.09 2.66 7.21
C ALA A 227 -8.91 1.14 7.15
N ARG A 228 -8.18 0.62 6.16
CA ARG A 228 -7.83 -0.81 6.04
C ARG A 228 -6.95 -1.26 7.20
N GLU A 229 -5.92 -0.50 7.53
CA GLU A 229 -5.03 -0.77 8.66
C GLU A 229 -5.83 -0.85 9.96
N LYS A 230 -6.67 0.14 10.25
CA LYS A 230 -7.54 0.13 11.43
C LYS A 230 -8.50 -1.05 11.45
N ALA A 231 -9.03 -1.47 10.30
CA ALA A 231 -9.89 -2.64 10.22
C ALA A 231 -9.12 -3.93 10.51
N LEU A 232 -7.91 -4.09 9.96
CA LEU A 232 -7.02 -5.22 10.23
C LEU A 232 -6.63 -5.28 11.70
N LEU A 233 -6.24 -4.15 12.29
CA LEU A 233 -5.90 -4.07 13.72
C LEU A 233 -7.08 -4.52 14.60
N ARG A 234 -8.31 -4.11 14.28
CA ARG A 234 -9.51 -4.58 15.02
C ARG A 234 -9.73 -6.09 14.88
N ILE A 235 -9.51 -6.66 13.69
CA ILE A 235 -9.64 -8.11 13.48
C ILE A 235 -8.57 -8.85 14.27
N HIS A 236 -7.33 -8.37 14.24
CA HIS A 236 -6.23 -8.95 15.01
C HIS A 236 -6.48 -8.87 16.51
N ASP A 237 -6.94 -7.74 17.03
CA ASP A 237 -7.31 -7.58 18.45
C ASP A 237 -8.41 -8.57 18.86
N GLN A 238 -9.46 -8.73 18.05
CA GLN A 238 -10.50 -9.73 18.30
C GLN A 238 -9.96 -11.17 18.28
N MET A 239 -9.01 -11.46 17.38
CA MET A 239 -8.39 -12.78 17.30
C MET A 239 -7.48 -13.05 18.49
N LEU A 240 -6.70 -12.06 18.94
CA LEU A 240 -5.88 -12.13 20.15
C LEU A 240 -6.75 -12.39 21.37
N GLN A 241 -7.83 -11.63 21.57
CA GLN A 241 -8.76 -11.86 22.69
C GLN A 241 -9.40 -13.25 22.67
N LYS A 242 -9.68 -13.83 21.49
CA LYS A 242 -10.18 -15.20 21.38
C LYS A 242 -9.12 -16.22 21.78
N LEU A 243 -7.89 -16.06 21.28
CA LEU A 243 -6.77 -16.93 21.61
C LEU A 243 -6.41 -16.85 23.09
N GLU A 244 -6.41 -15.65 23.70
CA GLU A 244 -6.20 -15.46 25.13
C GLU A 244 -7.25 -16.19 25.97
N LYS A 245 -8.53 -16.10 25.59
CA LYS A 245 -9.61 -16.85 26.25
C LYS A 245 -9.47 -18.36 26.09
N GLU A 246 -9.05 -18.82 24.91
CA GLU A 246 -8.78 -20.23 24.66
C GLU A 246 -7.58 -20.72 25.48
N GLU A 247 -6.51 -19.93 25.56
CA GLU A 247 -5.33 -20.20 26.38
C GLU A 247 -5.70 -20.28 27.86
N GLU A 248 -6.49 -19.33 28.37
CA GLU A 248 -6.97 -19.33 29.75
C GLU A 248 -7.84 -20.57 30.03
N ARG A 249 -8.75 -20.92 29.11
CA ARG A 249 -9.57 -22.14 29.23
C ARG A 249 -8.71 -23.41 29.23
N LEU A 250 -7.71 -23.48 28.37
CA LEU A 250 -6.80 -24.62 28.29
C LEU A 250 -5.94 -24.73 29.55
N LYS A 251 -5.45 -23.60 30.09
CA LYS A 251 -4.74 -23.56 31.37
C LYS A 251 -5.61 -24.07 32.51
N GLN A 252 -6.86 -23.60 32.61
CA GLN A 252 -7.81 -24.09 33.62
C GLN A 252 -8.08 -25.60 33.47
N ALA A 253 -8.24 -26.09 32.23
CA ALA A 253 -8.43 -27.52 31.98
C ALA A 253 -7.19 -28.34 32.36
N GLN A 254 -5.98 -27.85 32.03
CA GLN A 254 -4.72 -28.47 32.42
C GLN A 254 -4.55 -28.51 33.94
N ASP A 255 -4.86 -27.43 34.64
CA ASP A 255 -4.79 -27.37 36.11
C ASP A 255 -5.78 -28.36 36.74
N MET A 256 -7.01 -28.45 36.23
CA MET A 256 -7.99 -29.44 36.68
C MET A 256 -7.51 -30.87 36.43
N GLU A 257 -7.00 -31.16 35.23
CA GLU A 257 -6.47 -32.49 34.88
C GLU A 257 -5.29 -32.86 35.79
N THR A 258 -4.38 -31.90 36.04
CA THR A 258 -3.24 -32.10 36.95
C THR A 258 -3.73 -32.41 38.36
N GLN A 259 -4.71 -31.65 38.88
CA GLN A 259 -5.29 -31.91 40.21
C GLN A 259 -6.00 -33.27 40.29
N VAL A 260 -6.77 -33.65 39.26
CA VAL A 260 -7.45 -34.95 39.21
C VAL A 260 -6.44 -36.07 39.13
N HIS A 261 -5.42 -35.94 38.28
CA HIS A 261 -4.32 -36.88 38.14
C HIS A 261 -3.57 -37.06 39.47
N GLU A 262 -3.19 -35.98 40.14
CA GLU A 262 -2.53 -36.01 41.46
C GLU A 262 -3.41 -36.71 42.51
N ARG A 263 -4.71 -36.39 42.57
CA ARG A 263 -5.65 -37.06 43.50
C ARG A 263 -5.83 -38.54 43.19
N ALA A 264 -5.96 -38.89 41.91
CA ALA A 264 -6.11 -40.27 41.47
C ALA A 264 -4.84 -41.07 41.78
N HIS A 265 -3.66 -40.51 41.50
CA HIS A 265 -2.38 -41.11 41.89
C HIS A 265 -2.29 -41.30 43.40
N ALA A 266 -2.57 -40.27 44.20
CA ALA A 266 -2.53 -40.38 45.66
C ALA A 266 -3.50 -41.44 46.19
N PHE A 267 -4.71 -41.54 45.62
CA PHE A 267 -5.68 -42.58 45.96
C PHE A 267 -5.17 -43.98 45.61
N LEU A 268 -4.60 -44.16 44.40
CA LEU A 268 -4.03 -45.43 43.97
C LEU A 268 -2.85 -45.84 44.84
N ASP A 269 -1.94 -44.92 45.17
CA ASP A 269 -0.81 -45.18 46.07
C ASP A 269 -1.30 -45.60 47.47
N GLN A 270 -2.31 -44.92 48.02
CA GLN A 270 -2.95 -45.32 49.27
C GLN A 270 -3.59 -46.69 49.18
N ARG A 271 -4.30 -47.00 48.09
CA ARG A 271 -4.96 -48.29 47.88
C ARG A 271 -3.95 -49.42 47.69
N ILE A 272 -2.87 -49.20 46.95
CA ILE A 272 -1.76 -50.14 46.78
C ILE A 272 -1.15 -50.43 48.15
N LYS A 273 -0.88 -49.39 48.94
CA LYS A 273 -0.34 -49.55 50.29
C LYS A 273 -1.30 -50.35 51.20
N HIS A 274 -2.58 -50.02 51.19
CA HIS A 274 -3.59 -50.76 51.95
C HIS A 274 -3.68 -52.23 51.53
N LEU A 275 -3.71 -52.51 50.23
CA LEU A 275 -3.74 -53.89 49.71
C LEU A 275 -2.45 -54.64 50.05
N TYR A 276 -1.30 -53.96 50.05
CA TYR A 276 -0.03 -54.53 50.47
C TYR A 276 -0.04 -54.90 51.96
N ASP A 277 -0.54 -54.00 52.82
CA ASP A 277 -0.69 -54.24 54.26
C ASP A 277 -1.69 -55.37 54.54
N GLU A 278 -2.83 -55.41 53.83
CA GLU A 278 -3.80 -56.51 53.91
C GLU A 278 -3.19 -57.83 53.43
N ASN A 279 -2.43 -57.83 52.34
CA ASN A 279 -1.75 -59.02 51.83
C ASN A 279 -0.80 -59.57 52.89
N ILE A 280 0.03 -58.73 53.51
CA ILE A 280 0.92 -59.12 54.62
C ILE A 280 0.11 -59.72 55.78
N ALA A 281 -1.01 -59.09 56.17
CA ALA A 281 -1.85 -59.61 57.24
C ALA A 281 -2.43 -60.98 56.92
N TRP A 282 -3.01 -61.16 55.72
CA TRP A 282 -3.57 -62.43 55.26
C TRP A 282 -2.51 -63.51 55.11
N THR A 283 -1.32 -63.19 54.59
CA THR A 283 -0.20 -64.13 54.51
C THR A 283 0.21 -64.60 55.90
N LYS A 284 0.32 -63.68 56.86
CA LYS A 284 0.66 -64.00 58.25
C LYS A 284 -0.41 -64.85 58.93
N ASP A 285 -1.69 -64.53 58.75
CA ASP A 285 -2.80 -65.31 59.31
C ASP A 285 -2.89 -66.69 58.66
N HIS A 286 -2.65 -66.78 57.35
CA HIS A 286 -2.58 -68.04 56.63
C HIS A 286 -1.41 -68.91 57.12
N GLU A 287 -0.20 -68.35 57.25
CA GLU A 287 0.96 -69.04 57.82
C GLU A 287 0.64 -69.55 59.23
N LYS A 288 0.02 -68.72 60.07
CA LYS A 288 -0.39 -69.11 61.43
C LYS A 288 -1.43 -70.23 61.44
N GLU A 289 -2.44 -70.19 60.56
CA GLU A 289 -3.43 -71.26 60.46
C GLU A 289 -2.82 -72.54 59.88
N VAL A 290 -1.92 -72.45 58.91
CA VAL A 290 -1.16 -73.60 58.38
C VAL A 290 -0.30 -74.21 59.48
N ASP A 291 0.38 -73.40 60.29
CA ASP A 291 1.16 -73.88 61.43
C ASP A 291 0.27 -74.56 62.48
N ASN A 292 -0.86 -73.94 62.86
CA ASN A 292 -1.83 -74.52 63.77
C ASN A 292 -2.38 -75.86 63.24
N ARG A 293 -2.75 -75.92 61.96
CA ARG A 293 -3.27 -77.13 61.33
C ARG A 293 -2.21 -78.21 61.21
N THR A 294 -0.96 -77.85 60.91
CA THR A 294 0.17 -78.79 60.93
C THR A 294 0.32 -79.40 62.33
N VAL A 295 0.29 -78.57 63.38
CA VAL A 295 0.35 -79.01 64.77
C VAL A 295 -0.83 -79.91 65.15
N GLU A 296 -2.06 -79.56 64.77
CA GLU A 296 -3.24 -80.42 64.99
C GLU A 296 -3.13 -81.76 64.26
N LEU A 297 -2.65 -81.75 63.01
CA LEU A 297 -2.51 -82.93 62.17
C LEU A 297 -1.45 -83.87 62.75
N ASP A 298 -0.36 -83.33 63.30
CA ASP A 298 0.67 -84.11 63.98
C ASP A 298 0.18 -84.67 65.32
N MET A 299 -0.58 -83.90 66.12
CA MET A 299 -1.24 -84.44 67.31
C MET A 299 -2.25 -85.55 66.98
N LEU A 300 -2.99 -85.43 65.87
CA LEU A 300 -3.92 -86.48 65.42
C LEU A 300 -3.16 -87.72 64.91
N LYS A 301 -2.02 -87.56 64.25
CA LYS A 301 -1.14 -88.69 63.89
C LYS A 301 -0.62 -89.39 65.14
N GLU A 302 -0.17 -88.65 66.16
CA GLU A 302 0.29 -89.21 67.43
C GLU A 302 -0.85 -89.95 68.16
N ARG A 303 -2.03 -89.34 68.27
CA ARG A 303 -3.22 -90.02 68.85
C ARG A 303 -3.62 -91.25 68.08
N ARG A 304 -3.59 -91.21 66.74
CA ARG A 304 -3.87 -92.38 65.90
C ARG A 304 -2.81 -93.46 66.12
N ALA A 305 -1.53 -93.12 66.25
CA ALA A 305 -0.47 -94.07 66.54
C ALA A 305 -0.67 -94.71 67.93
N ALA A 306 -0.99 -93.92 68.95
CA ALA A 306 -1.28 -94.39 70.30
C ALA A 306 -2.52 -95.30 70.34
N ALA A 307 -3.61 -94.91 69.66
CA ALA A 307 -4.82 -95.73 69.56
C ALA A 307 -4.58 -97.03 68.79
N HIS A 308 -3.74 -97.01 67.74
CA HIS A 308 -3.33 -98.25 67.05
C HIS A 308 -2.53 -99.18 67.95
N GLN A 309 -1.68 -98.62 68.81
CA GLN A 309 -0.88 -99.38 69.77
C GLN A 309 -1.77 -99.99 70.86
N GLU A 310 -2.71 -99.23 71.40
CA GLU A 310 -3.70 -99.69 72.39
C GLU A 310 -4.65 -100.75 71.81
N LEU A 311 -5.05 -100.61 70.54
CA LEU A 311 -5.87 -101.61 69.86
C LEU A 311 -5.11 -102.92 69.64
N ALA A 312 -3.82 -102.85 69.31
CA ALA A 312 -2.96 -104.04 69.22
C ALA A 312 -2.82 -104.75 70.58
N GLU A 313 -2.65 -104.01 71.67
CA GLU A 313 -2.60 -104.56 73.04
C GLU A 313 -3.94 -105.21 73.46
N LEU A 314 -5.07 -104.59 73.09
CA LEU A 314 -6.40 -105.13 73.39
C LEU A 314 -6.73 -106.37 72.56
N GLU A 315 -6.29 -106.46 71.31
CA GLU A 315 -6.42 -107.67 70.48
C GLU A 315 -5.60 -108.83 71.06
N GLU A 316 -4.39 -108.57 71.55
CA GLU A 316 -3.56 -109.56 72.24
C GLU A 316 -4.21 -110.03 73.56
N ARG A 317 -4.79 -109.11 74.34
CA ARG A 317 -5.52 -109.41 75.58
C ARG A 317 -6.79 -110.23 75.33
N ARG A 318 -7.51 -109.95 74.25
CA ARG A 318 -8.70 -110.71 73.84
C ARG A 318 -8.35 -112.14 73.41
N GLY A 319 -7.19 -112.32 72.77
CA GLY A 319 -6.66 -113.65 72.46
C GLY A 319 -6.43 -114.48 73.72
N LEU A 320 -5.75 -113.89 74.70
CA LEU A 320 -5.45 -114.53 75.99
C LEU A 320 -6.70 -114.87 76.82
N GLU A 321 -7.73 -114.01 76.81
CA GLU A 321 -8.99 -114.25 77.52
C GLU A 321 -9.85 -115.35 76.86
N ALA A 322 -9.83 -115.45 75.53
CA ALA A 322 -10.55 -116.51 74.80
C ALA A 322 -9.96 -117.91 75.08
N ASP A 323 -8.63 -117.99 75.24
CA ASP A 323 -7.95 -119.24 75.60
C ASP A 323 -8.24 -119.64 77.06
N SER A 324 -8.28 -118.67 77.99
CA SER A 324 -8.64 -118.92 79.40
C SER A 324 -10.10 -119.36 79.58
N TYR A 325 -11.03 -118.87 78.75
CA TYR A 325 -12.44 -119.27 78.79
C TYR A 325 -12.64 -120.72 78.31
N LYS A 326 -11.87 -121.18 77.32
CA LYS A 326 -11.89 -122.58 76.85
C LYS A 326 -11.38 -123.57 77.91
N GLU A 327 -10.39 -123.17 78.72
CA GLU A 327 -9.89 -124.02 79.81
C GLU A 327 -10.92 -124.17 80.93
N LYS A 328 -11.61 -123.10 81.32
CA LYS A 328 -12.65 -123.15 82.37
C LYS A 328 -13.91 -123.92 81.96
N GLU A 329 -14.29 -123.89 80.68
CA GLU A 329 -15.44 -124.68 80.18
C GLU A 329 -15.16 -126.20 80.21
N ASN A 330 -13.90 -126.61 79.96
CA ASN A 330 -13.50 -128.01 80.02
C ASN A 330 -13.43 -128.55 81.47
N GLU A 331 -13.02 -127.74 82.45
CA GLU A 331 -13.05 -128.13 83.87
C GLU A 331 -14.49 -128.31 84.39
N MET A 332 -15.41 -127.45 83.97
CA MET A 332 -16.81 -127.48 84.41
C MET A 332 -17.58 -128.68 83.85
N ARG A 333 -17.24 -129.19 82.66
CA ARG A 333 -17.77 -130.45 82.13
C ARG A 333 -17.31 -131.68 82.92
N ASN A 334 -16.11 -131.65 83.49
CA ASN A 334 -15.56 -132.77 84.25
C ASN A 334 -16.17 -132.86 85.68
N ALA A 335 -16.48 -131.71 86.30
CA ALA A 335 -17.08 -131.66 87.63
C ALA A 335 -18.53 -132.20 87.68
N VAL A 336 -19.34 -131.97 86.63
CA VAL A 336 -20.74 -132.43 86.55
C VAL A 336 -20.86 -133.95 86.41
N LEU A 337 -19.90 -134.61 85.74
CA LEU A 337 -19.88 -136.07 85.59
C LEU A 337 -19.56 -136.80 86.91
N VAL A 338 -18.71 -136.21 87.76
CA VAL A 338 -18.31 -136.78 89.05
C VAL A 338 -19.41 -136.66 90.11
N GLU A 339 -20.21 -135.59 90.10
CA GLU A 339 -21.34 -135.43 91.04
C GLU A 339 -22.52 -136.38 90.72
N LYS A 340 -22.75 -136.67 89.43
CA LYS A 340 -23.81 -137.59 88.96
C LYS A 340 -23.57 -139.04 89.41
N GLN A 341 -22.32 -139.50 89.43
CA GLN A 341 -21.97 -140.86 89.91
C GLN A 341 -22.09 -141.01 91.45
N ARG A 342 -21.92 -139.93 92.22
CA ARG A 342 -22.09 -139.96 93.70
C ARG A 342 -23.56 -140.10 94.12
N ARG A 343 -24.50 -139.49 93.40
CA ARG A 343 -25.94 -139.56 93.73
C ARG A 343 -26.55 -140.95 93.46
N GLU A 344 -26.08 -141.66 92.44
CA GLU A 344 -26.56 -143.02 92.12
C GLU A 344 -26.09 -144.10 93.10
N GLN A 345 -24.96 -143.91 93.80
CA GLN A 345 -24.52 -144.84 94.87
C GLN A 345 -25.33 -144.66 96.16
N TYR A 346 -25.70 -143.44 96.52
CA TYR A 346 -26.47 -143.16 97.74
C TYR A 346 -27.91 -143.70 97.68
N GLN A 347 -28.54 -143.71 96.50
CA GLN A 347 -29.90 -144.24 96.36
C GLN A 347 -29.95 -145.78 96.47
N ARG A 348 -28.97 -146.51 95.94
CA ARG A 348 -28.91 -147.98 96.09
C ARG A 348 -28.72 -148.42 97.56
N MET A 349 -28.03 -147.61 98.37
CA MET A 349 -27.91 -147.87 99.82
C MET A 349 -29.23 -147.62 100.57
N ALA A 350 -30.04 -146.64 100.15
CA ALA A 350 -31.33 -146.35 100.77
C ALA A 350 -32.39 -147.45 100.48
N GLU A 351 -32.41 -147.99 99.26
CA GLU A 351 -33.32 -149.08 98.87
C GLU A 351 -33.01 -150.42 99.56
N ALA A 352 -31.73 -150.71 99.84
CA ALA A 352 -31.32 -151.92 100.56
C ALA A 352 -31.71 -151.91 102.06
N VAL A 353 -31.78 -150.74 102.69
CA VAL A 353 -32.15 -150.59 104.12
C VAL A 353 -33.66 -150.77 104.33
N LEU A 354 -34.49 -150.31 103.37
CA LEU A 354 -35.95 -150.50 103.43
C LEU A 354 -36.34 -151.99 103.26
N PHE A 355 -35.68 -152.71 102.36
CA PHE A 355 -35.87 -154.15 102.17
C PHE A 355 -35.57 -154.95 103.45
N LEU A 356 -34.53 -154.56 104.21
CA LEU A 356 -34.17 -155.19 105.48
C LEU A 356 -35.18 -154.93 106.62
N GLN A 357 -35.93 -153.82 106.58
CA GLN A 357 -36.96 -153.51 107.56
C GLN A 357 -38.32 -154.18 107.24
N GLU A 358 -38.61 -154.45 105.97
CA GLU A 358 -39.78 -155.25 105.52
C GLU A 358 -39.64 -156.73 105.92
N GLU A 359 -38.43 -157.28 105.84
CA GLU A 359 -38.22 -158.71 106.13
C GLU A 359 -38.19 -159.02 107.64
N GLY A 360 -37.73 -158.06 108.47
CA GLY A 360 -37.73 -158.19 109.94
C GLY A 360 -39.13 -158.15 110.57
N ARG A 361 -40.05 -157.33 110.07
CA ARG A 361 -41.44 -157.29 110.57
C ARG A 361 -42.23 -158.54 110.18
N ASN A 362 -41.98 -159.08 108.99
CA ASN A 362 -42.60 -160.33 108.53
C ASN A 362 -42.08 -161.57 109.28
N TYR A 363 -40.84 -161.55 109.77
CA TYR A 363 -40.25 -162.64 110.55
C TYR A 363 -40.82 -162.71 111.98
N MET A 364 -41.08 -161.56 112.61
CA MET A 364 -41.43 -161.50 114.03
C MET A 364 -42.81 -162.07 114.40
N ALA A 365 -43.80 -162.08 113.52
CA ALA A 365 -45.15 -162.45 113.98
C ALA A 365 -45.86 -163.47 113.08
N ARG A 366 -45.17 -163.93 112.03
CA ARG A 366 -45.23 -165.35 111.65
C ARG A 366 -44.89 -166.28 112.83
N LEU A 367 -44.28 -165.76 113.90
CA LEU A 367 -44.12 -166.41 115.20
C LEU A 367 -45.45 -166.54 115.98
N ASP A 368 -46.34 -165.53 115.93
CA ASP A 368 -47.67 -165.57 116.57
C ASP A 368 -48.65 -166.46 115.80
N ALA A 369 -48.59 -166.44 114.47
CA ALA A 369 -49.36 -167.37 113.62
C ALA A 369 -48.96 -168.85 113.82
N ARG A 370 -47.76 -169.14 114.35
CA ARG A 370 -47.28 -170.51 114.60
C ARG A 370 -47.59 -171.03 116.01
N ARG A 371 -48.14 -170.19 116.91
CA ARG A 371 -48.62 -170.62 118.24
C ARG A 371 -50.10 -170.98 118.32
N ALA A 372 -50.97 -170.68 117.32
CA ALA A 372 -52.42 -170.85 117.51
C ALA A 372 -53.21 -171.87 116.65
N ALA A 373 -52.82 -172.28 115.42
CA ALA A 373 -53.54 -173.37 114.71
C ALA A 373 -52.74 -173.92 113.51
N MET A 374 -52.32 -175.18 113.35
CA MET A 374 -52.93 -176.48 113.69
C MET A 374 -54.35 -176.70 113.11
N LYS A 375 -54.56 -176.41 111.80
CA LYS A 375 -55.48 -177.06 110.79
C LYS A 375 -55.84 -176.02 109.69
N GLY A 376 -55.85 -176.27 108.38
CA GLY A 376 -55.82 -177.49 107.54
C GLY A 376 -55.47 -177.17 106.06
N LYS A 377 -55.57 -178.17 105.15
CA LYS A 377 -54.67 -178.39 103.99
C LYS A 377 -55.41 -178.81 102.69
N LYS A 378 -54.89 -178.35 101.53
CA LYS A 378 -54.69 -178.98 100.18
C LYS A 378 -55.84 -179.27 99.16
N GLY A 379 -55.55 -178.86 97.90
CA GLY A 379 -55.68 -179.61 96.62
C GLY A 379 -56.99 -179.42 95.81
N LYS A 380 -57.16 -179.68 94.50
CA LYS A 380 -56.34 -180.14 93.33
C LYS A 380 -57.26 -180.17 92.05
N LYS A 381 -56.74 -179.75 90.88
CA LYS A 381 -57.11 -180.03 89.44
C LYS A 381 -58.57 -180.26 88.97
N GLY A 382 -58.99 -179.51 87.94
CA GLY A 382 -59.74 -180.04 86.76
C GLY A 382 -60.65 -179.03 86.03
N LYS A 383 -60.99 -179.17 84.74
CA LYS A 383 -60.35 -179.91 83.62
C LYS A 383 -61.22 -179.78 82.35
N LYS A 384 -60.50 -179.87 81.22
CA LYS A 384 -60.90 -180.43 79.91
C LYS A 384 -61.98 -179.65 79.18
N LYS A 385 -61.63 -178.57 78.47
CA LYS A 385 -62.68 -177.55 78.33
C LYS A 385 -63.07 -177.04 79.73
#